data_AF-A0A2V9AW96-F1
#
_entry.id   AF-A0A2V9AW96-F1
#
_cell.length_a   1.000
_cell.length_b   1.000
_cell.length_c   1.000
_cell.angle_alpha   90.00
_cell.angle_beta   90.00
_cell.angle_gamma   90.00
#
_symmetry.space_group_name_H-M   'P 1'
#
loop_
_entity.id
_entity.type
_entity.pdbx_description
1 polymer ?
#
loop_
_entity_poly.entity_id
_entity_poly.type
_entity_poly.pdbx_seq_one_letter_code
_entity_poly.pdbx_strand_id
1 'polypeptide(L)'
;MRNIGSIILSAFLAAASVPANGQTSTGPEKKDESRELKSQTNASPAQTGTADPGYKIGAQDVIKLDVWREDQLTRTVPVHPDGKITLPLLNDVQAAGLTPMELAGVIRDELKKYLTNPQVNVSVSEINSLRIYVSGEVNKSGAYQLLPDMTVLQALSGSGGFTAFARIKSIYALRTENGKPDKDSIQLQRSNRWKESGAAH
;
A
#
# COMPACT_ATOMS: atom_id res chain seq x y z
N MET A 1 7.31 21.49 52.20
CA MET A 1 7.91 20.79 53.37
C MET A 1 6.91 19.80 53.94
N ARG A 2 7.40 18.78 54.68
CA ARG A 2 6.67 17.78 55.49
C ARG A 2 6.22 16.50 54.76
N ASN A 3 7.13 15.53 54.86
CA ASN A 3 7.04 14.09 54.60
C ASN A 3 6.36 13.35 55.79
N ILE A 4 5.52 12.34 55.56
CA ILE A 4 5.17 11.25 56.53
C ILE A 4 4.79 9.98 55.74
N GLY A 5 5.21 8.80 56.19
CA GLY A 5 4.72 7.49 55.70
C GLY A 5 4.61 6.44 56.82
N SER A 6 3.90 5.33 56.56
CA SER A 6 3.87 4.04 57.29
C SER A 6 2.91 3.08 56.53
N ILE A 7 3.27 1.86 56.12
CA ILE A 7 3.58 0.60 56.85
C ILE A 7 2.32 -0.14 57.38
N ILE A 8 1.90 -1.20 56.66
CA ILE A 8 1.40 -2.53 57.11
C ILE A 8 1.74 -3.52 55.95
N LEU A 9 2.27 -4.74 56.03
CA LEU A 9 2.65 -5.71 57.10
C LEU A 9 1.70 -6.91 57.39
N SER A 10 1.47 -7.77 56.37
CA SER A 10 0.99 -9.17 56.51
C SER A 10 1.72 -10.04 55.46
N ALA A 11 2.65 -10.96 55.75
CA ALA A 11 2.64 -12.11 56.66
C ALA A 11 1.69 -13.24 56.22
N PHE A 12 2.20 -14.18 55.40
CA PHE A 12 1.71 -15.55 55.36
C PHE A 12 2.88 -16.54 55.26
N LEU A 13 2.77 -17.65 56.00
CA LEU A 13 3.88 -18.53 56.37
C LEU A 13 3.51 -19.97 56.02
N ALA A 14 4.34 -20.66 55.23
CA ALA A 14 4.33 -22.11 55.10
C ALA A 14 5.71 -22.59 54.64
N ALA A 15 6.28 -23.58 55.34
CA ALA A 15 7.64 -24.04 55.12
C ALA A 15 7.70 -25.56 54.92
N ALA A 16 8.51 -25.99 53.96
CA ALA A 16 9.05 -27.34 53.80
C ALA A 16 10.24 -27.27 52.83
N SER A 17 11.39 -27.92 52.97
CA SER A 17 12.18 -28.49 54.09
C SER A 17 13.28 -29.35 53.43
N VAL A 18 14.55 -29.17 53.84
CA VAL A 18 15.75 -30.03 53.61
C VAL A 18 16.23 -30.36 52.15
N PRO A 19 17.53 -30.70 51.94
CA PRO A 19 18.75 -30.23 52.62
C PRO A 19 19.86 -29.77 51.64
N ALA A 20 21.01 -29.37 52.20
CA ALA A 20 22.18 -28.88 51.47
C ALA A 20 23.00 -29.96 50.75
N ASN A 21 23.66 -29.57 49.66
CA ASN A 21 25.02 -30.03 49.36
C ASN A 21 25.76 -28.92 48.59
N GLY A 22 27.04 -28.70 48.90
CA GLY A 22 27.85 -27.64 48.28
C GLY A 22 28.98 -28.22 47.46
N GLN A 23 29.28 -27.61 46.30
CA GLN A 23 30.59 -27.72 45.66
C GLN A 23 30.80 -26.62 44.62
N THR A 24 31.91 -25.90 44.75
CA THR A 24 32.52 -25.07 43.71
C THR A 24 33.31 -25.93 42.74
N SER A 25 33.24 -25.66 41.43
CA SER A 25 34.40 -25.33 40.55
C SER A 25 34.17 -25.64 39.06
N THR A 26 34.96 -24.96 38.22
CA THR A 26 35.32 -25.29 36.82
C THR A 26 34.21 -25.37 35.75
N GLY A 27 34.32 -24.51 34.73
CA GLY A 27 33.73 -24.74 33.40
C GLY A 27 34.52 -25.79 32.58
N PRO A 28 34.28 -25.94 31.26
CA PRO A 28 34.02 -24.83 30.34
C PRO A 28 32.78 -24.97 29.42
N GLU A 29 32.33 -23.81 28.96
CA GLU A 29 31.95 -23.52 27.56
C GLU A 29 31.08 -24.54 26.80
N LYS A 30 29.76 -24.30 26.78
CA LYS A 30 28.93 -24.55 25.60
C LYS A 30 28.08 -23.33 25.24
N LYS A 31 28.33 -22.84 24.04
CA LYS A 31 27.68 -21.78 23.27
C LYS A 31 26.14 -21.90 23.33
N ASP A 32 25.47 -20.99 24.05
CA ASP A 32 24.01 -20.85 24.00
C ASP A 32 23.63 -19.64 23.12
N GLU A 33 23.55 -19.91 21.82
CA GLU A 33 23.30 -18.94 20.76
C GLU A 33 21.81 -18.93 20.41
N SER A 34 20.98 -18.35 21.28
CA SER A 34 19.52 -18.32 21.06
C SER A 34 18.77 -17.12 21.67
N ARG A 35 19.30 -15.90 21.49
CA ARG A 35 18.56 -14.64 21.72
C ARG A 35 18.69 -13.62 20.58
N GLU A 36 18.45 -14.04 19.35
CA GLU A 36 18.05 -13.09 18.32
C GLU A 36 16.59 -12.67 18.51
N LEU A 37 16.41 -11.39 18.79
CA LEU A 37 15.12 -10.73 18.89
C LEU A 37 14.46 -10.75 17.51
N LYS A 38 13.33 -11.46 17.38
CA LYS A 38 12.54 -11.52 16.13
C LYS A 38 11.92 -10.16 15.82
N SER A 39 12.70 -9.29 15.19
CA SER A 39 12.19 -8.10 14.52
C SER A 39 11.27 -8.53 13.38
N GLN A 40 9.97 -8.53 13.65
CA GLN A 40 8.93 -8.65 12.63
C GLN A 40 8.92 -7.36 11.80
N THR A 41 9.89 -7.22 10.91
CA THR A 41 9.79 -6.32 9.77
C THR A 41 8.60 -6.80 8.95
N ASN A 42 7.49 -6.07 9.05
CA ASN A 42 6.39 -6.18 8.11
C ASN A 42 6.95 -5.80 6.73
N ALA A 43 7.40 -6.81 5.98
CA ALA A 43 7.59 -6.68 4.55
C ALA A 43 6.21 -6.45 3.94
N SER A 44 5.83 -5.17 3.80
CA SER A 44 4.84 -4.78 2.80
C SER A 44 5.29 -5.42 1.49
N PRO A 45 4.46 -6.22 0.82
CA PRO A 45 4.84 -6.77 -0.47
C PRO A 45 5.02 -5.57 -1.40
N ALA A 46 6.29 -5.27 -1.71
CA ALA A 46 6.64 -4.35 -2.77
C ALA A 46 6.04 -4.94 -4.05
N GLN A 47 4.88 -4.41 -4.43
CA GLN A 47 4.25 -4.73 -5.70
C GLN A 47 5.14 -4.09 -6.76
N THR A 48 6.17 -4.84 -7.20
CA THR A 48 6.85 -4.59 -8.47
C THR A 48 5.81 -4.78 -9.57
N GLY A 49 5.02 -3.73 -9.79
CA GLY A 49 4.10 -3.63 -10.89
C GLY A 49 4.92 -3.62 -12.17
N THR A 50 5.03 -4.79 -12.81
CA THR A 50 5.07 -4.81 -14.27
C THR A 50 3.82 -4.09 -14.72
N ALA A 51 3.97 -2.81 -15.06
CA ALA A 51 2.87 -1.97 -15.47
C ALA A 51 2.11 -2.68 -16.59
N ASP A 52 0.81 -2.84 -16.40
CA ASP A 52 -0.09 -3.38 -17.42
C ASP A 52 0.15 -2.61 -18.74
N PRO A 53 0.15 -3.25 -19.93
CA PRO A 53 0.32 -2.54 -21.19
C PRO A 53 -0.63 -1.34 -21.40
N GLY A 54 -1.78 -1.31 -20.72
CA GLY A 54 -2.71 -0.18 -20.70
C GLY A 54 -2.47 0.88 -19.61
N TYR A 55 -1.50 0.68 -18.70
CA TYR A 55 -1.27 1.60 -17.58
C TYR A 55 -0.70 2.94 -18.03
N LYS A 56 -1.44 4.01 -17.73
CA LYS A 56 -1.00 5.39 -17.90
C LYS A 56 -0.59 5.96 -16.54
N ILE A 57 0.60 6.56 -16.52
CA ILE A 57 1.13 7.30 -15.39
C ILE A 57 0.17 8.47 -15.09
N GLY A 58 -0.04 8.75 -13.81
CA GLY A 58 -0.79 9.88 -13.30
C GLY A 58 -0.01 10.66 -12.23
N ALA A 59 -0.63 11.73 -11.72
CA ALA A 59 -0.03 12.53 -10.64
C ALA A 59 0.10 11.70 -9.35
N GLN A 60 1.11 12.01 -8.54
CA GLN A 60 1.50 11.33 -7.30
C GLN A 60 2.12 9.93 -7.44
N ASP A 61 2.15 9.33 -8.63
CA ASP A 61 2.88 8.07 -8.87
C ASP A 61 4.37 8.23 -8.58
N VAL A 62 5.04 7.15 -8.19
CA VAL A 62 6.49 7.14 -7.95
C VAL A 62 7.16 6.36 -9.05
N ILE A 63 8.02 7.03 -9.81
CA ILE A 63 8.73 6.47 -10.97
C ILE A 63 10.17 6.20 -10.58
N LYS A 64 10.65 4.99 -10.84
CA LYS A 64 12.08 4.65 -10.84
C LYS A 64 12.63 4.77 -12.26
N LEU A 65 13.55 5.71 -12.43
CA LEU A 65 14.30 5.96 -13.66
C LEU A 65 15.70 5.36 -13.50
N ASP A 66 16.08 4.45 -14.40
CA ASP A 66 17.43 3.90 -14.49
C ASP A 66 18.06 4.34 -15.82
N VAL A 67 19.21 5.02 -15.77
CA VAL A 67 19.98 5.42 -16.95
C VAL A 67 21.32 4.70 -16.93
N TRP A 68 21.57 3.88 -17.95
CA TRP A 68 22.73 2.99 -17.99
C TRP A 68 24.05 3.76 -17.93
N ARG A 69 24.91 3.41 -16.95
CA ARG A 69 26.20 4.05 -16.64
C ARG A 69 26.11 5.51 -16.14
N GLU A 70 24.91 6.01 -15.89
CA GLU A 70 24.68 7.38 -15.42
C GLU A 70 23.99 7.35 -14.04
N ASP A 71 24.74 6.96 -13.01
CA ASP A 71 24.22 6.84 -11.64
C ASP A 71 23.70 8.17 -11.08
N GLN A 72 24.21 9.31 -11.58
CA GLN A 72 23.74 10.66 -11.22
C GLN A 72 22.36 10.99 -11.79
N LEU A 73 21.94 10.29 -12.85
CA LEU A 73 20.60 10.41 -13.44
C LEU A 73 19.66 9.32 -12.95
N THR A 74 20.19 8.15 -12.58
CA THR A 74 19.43 7.02 -12.03
C THR A 74 18.84 7.36 -10.66
N ARG A 75 17.51 7.53 -10.59
CA ARG A 75 16.82 7.92 -9.36
C ARG A 75 15.34 7.60 -9.37
N THR A 76 14.76 7.54 -8.17
CA THR A 76 13.32 7.46 -7.96
C THR A 76 12.77 8.88 -7.74
N VAL A 77 11.75 9.27 -8.51
CA VAL A 77 11.08 10.59 -8.44
C VAL A 77 9.55 10.45 -8.41
N PRO A 78 8.85 11.26 -7.60
CA PRO A 78 7.40 11.35 -7.67
C PRO A 78 6.95 12.18 -8.88
N VAL A 79 5.78 11.86 -9.43
CA VAL A 79 5.09 12.68 -10.43
C VAL A 79 4.37 13.82 -9.69
N HIS A 80 4.68 15.05 -10.08
CA HIS A 80 4.09 16.26 -9.50
C HIS A 80 2.59 16.38 -9.82
N PRO A 81 1.84 17.23 -9.08
CA PRO A 81 0.40 17.45 -9.32
C PRO A 81 0.06 18.01 -10.72
N ASP A 82 1.01 18.63 -11.41
CA ASP A 82 0.87 19.09 -12.80
C ASP A 82 1.11 17.96 -13.84
N GLY A 83 1.44 16.76 -13.38
CA GLY A 83 1.72 15.59 -14.22
C GLY A 83 3.15 15.50 -14.75
N LYS A 84 4.08 16.32 -14.27
CA LYS A 84 5.49 16.27 -14.70
C LYS A 84 6.39 15.55 -13.70
N ILE A 85 7.56 15.14 -14.17
CA ILE A 85 8.70 14.79 -13.32
C ILE A 85 9.84 15.76 -13.57
N THR A 86 10.51 16.20 -12.50
CA THR A 86 11.76 16.95 -12.64
C THR A 86 12.93 15.95 -12.74
N LEU A 87 13.85 16.17 -13.69
CA LEU A 87 15.08 15.40 -13.88
C LEU A 87 16.30 16.34 -14.02
N PRO A 88 17.52 15.92 -13.64
CA PRO A 88 18.73 16.70 -13.94
C PRO A 88 18.89 16.81 -15.47
N LEU A 89 19.50 17.90 -15.94
CA LEU A 89 19.68 18.26 -17.36
C LEU A 89 18.39 18.58 -18.13
N LEU A 90 17.27 17.90 -17.84
CA LEU A 90 16.00 18.08 -18.56
C LEU A 90 15.01 19.05 -17.88
N ASN A 91 15.20 19.35 -16.59
CA ASN A 91 14.19 20.01 -15.76
C ASN A 91 12.87 19.22 -15.82
N ASP A 92 11.74 19.86 -16.15
CA ASP A 92 10.42 19.22 -16.08
C ASP A 92 10.02 18.53 -17.39
N VAL A 93 9.76 17.22 -17.31
CA VAL A 93 9.31 16.37 -18.41
C VAL A 93 7.88 15.89 -18.14
N GLN A 94 7.01 15.97 -19.15
CA GLN A 94 5.64 15.45 -19.06
C GLN A 94 5.64 13.93 -18.87
N ALA A 95 5.04 13.44 -17.77
CA ALA A 95 4.96 12.01 -17.45
C ALA A 95 3.51 11.51 -17.45
N ALA A 96 2.58 12.30 -16.89
CA ALA A 96 1.18 11.90 -16.80
C ALA A 96 0.53 11.78 -18.18
N GLY A 97 -0.30 10.73 -18.35
CA GLY A 97 -0.95 10.35 -19.60
C GLY A 97 -0.12 9.41 -20.48
N LEU A 98 1.19 9.28 -20.24
CA LEU A 98 2.09 8.37 -20.94
C LEU A 98 2.17 7.02 -20.22
N THR A 99 2.45 5.97 -20.99
CA THR A 99 2.95 4.69 -20.48
C THR A 99 4.43 4.82 -20.07
N PRO A 100 4.97 3.92 -19.22
CA PRO A 100 6.40 3.91 -18.89
C PRO A 100 7.30 3.78 -20.13
N MET A 101 6.87 3.03 -21.15
CA MET A 101 7.62 2.87 -22.41
C MET A 101 7.66 4.16 -23.24
N GLU A 102 6.53 4.87 -23.36
CA GLU A 102 6.47 6.16 -24.06
C GLU A 102 7.34 7.20 -23.35
N LEU A 103 7.25 7.27 -22.02
CA LEU A 103 8.07 8.18 -21.20
C LEU A 103 9.57 7.87 -21.32
N ALA A 104 9.97 6.59 -21.35
CA ALA A 104 11.35 6.19 -21.61
C ALA A 104 11.86 6.68 -22.97
N GLY A 105 11.01 6.65 -24.00
CA GLY A 105 11.30 7.22 -25.33
C GLY A 105 11.52 8.73 -25.28
N VAL A 106 10.59 9.48 -24.69
CA VAL A 106 10.68 10.95 -24.55
C VAL A 106 11.95 11.37 -23.81
N ILE A 107 12.24 10.75 -22.66
CA ILE A 107 13.43 11.09 -21.86
C ILE A 107 14.72 10.74 -22.61
N ARG A 108 14.75 9.60 -23.32
CA ARG A 108 15.88 9.21 -24.16
C ARG A 108 16.17 10.23 -25.24
N ASP A 109 15.15 10.72 -25.94
CA ASP A 109 15.29 11.68 -27.03
C ASP A 109 15.75 13.06 -26.54
N GLU A 110 15.26 13.50 -25.38
CA GLU A 110 15.74 14.72 -24.72
C GLU A 110 17.19 14.57 -24.20
N LEU A 111 17.57 13.42 -23.64
CA LEU A 111 18.95 13.16 -23.17
C LEU A 111 19.99 13.09 -24.31
N LYS A 112 19.61 12.82 -25.56
CA LYS A 112 20.54 12.80 -26.72
C LYS A 112 21.28 14.14 -26.92
N LYS A 113 20.74 15.24 -26.40
CA LYS A 113 21.38 16.57 -26.44
C LYS A 113 22.60 16.69 -25.52
N TYR A 114 22.71 15.78 -24.54
CA TYR A 114 23.72 15.81 -23.48
C TYR A 114 24.57 14.52 -23.43
N LEU A 115 24.03 13.39 -23.88
CA LEU A 115 24.65 12.07 -23.80
C LEU A 115 24.66 11.36 -25.15
N THR A 116 25.75 10.66 -25.46
CA THR A 116 25.85 9.83 -26.67
C THR A 116 25.14 8.49 -26.47
N ASN A 117 24.04 8.27 -27.19
CA ASN A 117 23.25 7.03 -27.20
C ASN A 117 22.75 6.54 -25.81
N PRO A 118 22.02 7.37 -25.05
CA PRO A 118 21.51 7.01 -23.72
C PRO A 118 20.60 5.77 -23.79
N GLN A 119 20.73 4.91 -22.77
CA GLN A 119 19.81 3.80 -22.52
C GLN A 119 19.03 4.13 -21.25
N VAL A 120 17.73 4.37 -21.40
CA VAL A 120 16.82 4.76 -20.32
C VAL A 120 15.82 3.62 -20.10
N ASN A 121 15.67 3.20 -18.86
CA ASN A 121 14.61 2.32 -18.40
C ASN A 121 13.72 3.08 -17.40
N VAL A 122 12.41 2.90 -17.51
CA VAL A 122 11.40 3.57 -16.68
C VAL A 122 10.47 2.51 -16.12
N SER A 123 10.33 2.48 -14.81
CA SER A 123 9.44 1.58 -14.10
C SER A 123 8.64 2.35 -13.04
N VAL A 124 7.41 1.89 -12.76
CA VAL A 124 6.57 2.51 -11.72
C VAL A 124 6.84 1.76 -10.43
N SER A 125 7.43 2.46 -9.46
CA SER A 125 7.74 1.92 -8.12
C SER A 125 6.52 1.92 -7.21
N GLU A 126 5.64 2.92 -7.34
CA GLU A 126 4.37 3.00 -6.61
C GLU A 126 3.29 3.61 -7.50
N ILE A 127 2.12 2.97 -7.52
CA ILE A 127 0.93 3.45 -8.22
C ILE A 127 0.04 4.15 -7.19
N ASN A 128 0.09 5.48 -7.16
CA ASN A 128 -0.64 6.32 -6.20
C ASN A 128 -1.76 7.15 -6.87
N SER A 129 -1.73 7.29 -8.20
CA SER A 129 -2.76 7.98 -9.00
C SER A 129 -4.09 7.23 -9.07
N LEU A 130 -4.05 5.89 -9.08
CA LEU A 130 -5.22 5.02 -9.16
C LEU A 130 -5.88 4.82 -7.78
N ARG A 131 -6.64 5.81 -7.32
CA ARG A 131 -7.39 5.74 -6.05
C ARG A 131 -8.88 6.06 -6.24
N ILE A 132 -9.71 5.34 -5.49
CA ILE A 132 -11.14 5.65 -5.31
C ILE A 132 -11.42 6.02 -3.86
N TYR A 133 -12.44 6.83 -3.63
CA TYR A 133 -12.90 7.21 -2.30
C TYR A 133 -14.27 6.59 -2.04
N VAL A 134 -14.36 5.74 -1.02
CA VAL A 134 -15.62 5.13 -0.57
C VAL A 134 -16.09 5.87 0.67
N SER A 135 -17.32 6.40 0.62
CA SER A 135 -17.89 7.26 1.66
C SER A 135 -19.39 6.99 1.84
N GLY A 136 -19.95 7.44 2.98
CA GLY A 136 -21.31 7.15 3.41
C GLY A 136 -21.40 5.89 4.28
N GLU A 137 -22.54 5.21 4.21
CA GLU A 137 -22.92 4.08 5.08
C GLU A 137 -22.22 2.75 4.72
N VAL A 138 -20.89 2.74 4.85
CA VAL A 138 -20.02 1.56 4.73
C VAL A 138 -19.25 1.30 6.02
N ASN A 139 -18.84 0.06 6.29
CA ASN A 139 -18.13 -0.28 7.53
C ASN A 139 -16.73 0.35 7.64
N LYS A 140 -16.08 0.64 6.50
CA LYS A 140 -14.80 1.34 6.42
C LYS A 140 -14.84 2.39 5.31
N SER A 141 -15.04 3.65 5.66
CA SER A 141 -14.89 4.77 4.72
C SER A 141 -13.41 5.14 4.55
N GLY A 142 -13.03 5.63 3.37
CA GLY A 142 -11.66 6.06 3.10
C GLY A 142 -11.24 5.97 1.65
N ALA A 143 -9.94 6.21 1.41
CA ALA A 143 -9.30 5.98 0.13
C ALA A 143 -8.92 4.51 -0.03
N TYR A 144 -9.16 3.95 -1.22
CA TYR A 144 -8.81 2.60 -1.61
C TYR A 144 -8.05 2.62 -2.93
N GLN A 145 -7.11 1.69 -3.09
CA GLN A 145 -6.43 1.49 -4.37
C GLN A 145 -7.44 0.99 -5.42
N LEU A 146 -7.45 1.64 -6.58
CA LEU A 146 -8.17 1.17 -7.76
C LEU A 146 -7.30 0.15 -8.49
N LEU A 147 -7.82 -1.06 -8.66
CA LEU A 147 -7.18 -2.11 -9.46
C LEU A 147 -7.75 -2.10 -10.90
N PRO A 148 -7.04 -2.68 -11.88
CA PRO A 148 -7.61 -2.98 -13.19
C PRO A 148 -8.91 -3.78 -13.07
N ASP A 149 -9.88 -3.49 -13.92
CA ASP A 149 -11.22 -4.12 -13.99
C ASP A 149 -12.02 -4.17 -12.66
N MET A 150 -11.65 -3.32 -11.69
CA MET A 150 -12.29 -3.31 -10.37
C MET A 150 -13.72 -2.80 -10.43
N THR A 151 -14.67 -3.66 -10.07
CA THR A 151 -16.09 -3.33 -10.00
C THR A 151 -16.45 -2.58 -8.71
N VAL A 152 -17.54 -1.81 -8.75
CA VAL A 152 -18.12 -1.16 -7.57
C VAL A 152 -18.45 -2.16 -6.45
N LEU A 153 -18.84 -3.39 -6.80
CA LEU A 153 -19.10 -4.46 -5.83
C LEU A 153 -17.82 -4.92 -5.12
N GLN A 154 -16.70 -5.04 -5.83
CA GLN A 154 -15.40 -5.35 -5.23
C GLN A 154 -14.90 -4.22 -4.33
N ALA A 155 -15.06 -2.95 -4.74
CA ALA A 155 -14.74 -1.79 -3.92
C ALA A 155 -15.53 -1.76 -2.61
N LEU A 156 -16.84 -1.97 -2.68
CA LEU A 156 -17.72 -2.07 -1.50
C LEU A 156 -17.38 -3.28 -0.63
N SER A 157 -16.95 -4.40 -1.21
CA SER A 157 -16.49 -5.57 -0.46
C SER A 157 -15.18 -5.26 0.29
N GLY A 158 -14.25 -4.53 -0.33
CA GLY A 158 -13.02 -4.04 0.29
C GLY A 158 -13.27 -3.05 1.44
N SER A 159 -14.34 -2.24 1.36
CA SER A 159 -14.80 -1.38 2.47
C SER A 159 -15.52 -2.14 3.59
N GLY A 160 -15.53 -3.48 3.57
CA GLY A 160 -16.23 -4.31 4.54
C GLY A 160 -17.76 -4.31 4.37
N GLY A 161 -18.27 -3.92 3.21
CA GLY A 161 -19.69 -3.84 2.92
C GLY A 161 -20.41 -2.67 3.60
N PHE A 162 -21.73 -2.73 3.57
CA PHE A 162 -22.65 -1.72 4.09
C PHE A 162 -22.84 -1.79 5.61
N THR A 163 -23.15 -0.65 6.24
CA THR A 163 -23.68 -0.64 7.61
C THR A 163 -25.13 -1.14 7.65
N ALA A 164 -25.65 -1.44 8.84
CA ALA A 164 -27.05 -1.84 9.03
C ALA A 164 -28.07 -0.73 8.64
N PHE A 165 -27.63 0.53 8.57
CA PHE A 165 -28.49 1.69 8.26
C PHE A 165 -28.37 2.15 6.80
N ALA A 166 -27.56 1.46 5.99
CA ALA A 166 -27.27 1.84 4.61
C ALA A 166 -28.48 1.76 3.66
N ARG A 167 -28.65 2.78 2.82
CA ARG A 167 -29.64 2.79 1.74
C ARG A 167 -29.12 2.07 0.50
N ILE A 168 -29.17 0.74 0.51
CA ILE A 168 -28.66 -0.14 -0.58
C ILE A 168 -29.26 0.20 -1.97
N LYS A 169 -30.44 0.83 -2.04
CA LYS A 169 -31.07 1.29 -3.31
C LYS A 169 -30.55 2.64 -3.84
N SER A 170 -29.61 3.29 -3.16
CA SER A 170 -29.16 4.66 -3.46
C SER A 170 -27.64 4.75 -3.45
N ILE A 171 -27.01 4.02 -4.38
CA ILE A 171 -25.55 3.98 -4.57
C ILE A 171 -25.22 4.80 -5.82
N TYR A 172 -24.23 5.69 -5.69
CA TYR A 172 -23.78 6.54 -6.78
C TYR A 172 -22.28 6.38 -6.96
N ALA A 173 -21.84 6.20 -8.21
CA ALA A 173 -20.46 6.41 -8.59
C ALA A 173 -20.34 7.86 -9.09
N LEU A 174 -19.33 8.57 -8.58
CA LEU A 174 -19.01 9.93 -9.03
C LEU A 174 -17.68 9.87 -9.77
N ARG A 175 -17.67 10.30 -11.03
CA ARG A 175 -16.48 10.39 -11.88
C ARG A 175 -16.34 11.83 -12.35
N THR A 176 -15.13 12.33 -12.49
CA THR A 176 -14.93 13.62 -13.20
C THR A 176 -14.46 13.31 -14.60
N GLU A 177 -15.30 13.56 -15.60
CA GLU A 177 -14.95 13.44 -17.01
C GLU A 177 -14.90 14.84 -17.63
N ASN A 178 -13.79 15.18 -18.29
CA ASN A 178 -13.59 16.49 -18.93
C ASN A 178 -13.89 17.70 -18.01
N GLY A 179 -13.55 17.59 -16.71
CA GLY A 179 -13.77 18.63 -15.70
C GLY A 179 -15.22 18.76 -15.22
N LYS A 180 -16.15 17.92 -15.68
CA LYS A 180 -17.54 17.89 -15.22
C LYS A 180 -17.77 16.68 -14.30
N PRO A 181 -18.49 16.86 -13.17
CA PRO A 181 -18.89 15.73 -12.34
C PRO A 181 -19.99 14.94 -13.05
N ASP A 182 -19.66 13.72 -13.46
CA ASP A 182 -20.60 12.71 -13.92
C ASP A 182 -21.06 11.83 -12.75
N LYS A 183 -22.32 11.37 -12.80
CA LYS A 183 -23.00 10.71 -11.70
C LYS A 183 -23.80 9.50 -12.19
N ASP A 184 -23.18 8.34 -12.08
CA ASP A 184 -23.79 7.05 -12.37
C ASP A 184 -24.55 6.50 -11.16
N SER A 185 -25.82 6.16 -11.35
CA SER A 185 -26.59 5.41 -10.35
C SER A 185 -26.32 3.90 -10.51
N ILE A 186 -25.73 3.27 -9.50
CA ILE A 186 -25.35 1.85 -9.56
C ILE A 186 -26.46 0.99 -8.95
N GLN A 187 -27.12 0.19 -9.79
CA GLN A 187 -28.07 -0.81 -9.32
C GLN A 187 -27.37 -2.13 -9.00
N LEU A 188 -27.09 -2.38 -7.72
CA LEU A 188 -26.66 -3.69 -7.25
C LEU A 188 -27.84 -4.67 -7.30
N GLN A 189 -27.92 -5.48 -8.36
CA GLN A 189 -28.87 -6.58 -8.42
C GLN A 189 -28.52 -7.63 -7.36
N ARG A 190 -29.37 -7.75 -6.32
CA ARG A 190 -29.30 -8.86 -5.38
C ARG A 190 -29.73 -10.14 -6.11
N SER A 191 -28.78 -11.03 -6.39
CA SER A 191 -29.00 -12.26 -7.16
C SER A 191 -29.74 -13.35 -6.36
N ASN A 192 -31.00 -13.09 -6.02
CA ASN A 192 -31.92 -14.10 -5.50
C ASN A 192 -32.36 -15.06 -6.64
N ARG A 193 -31.45 -15.86 -7.19
CA ARG A 193 -31.77 -16.86 -8.22
C ARG A 193 -31.75 -18.29 -7.68
N TRP A 194 -32.58 -18.54 -6.68
CA TRP A 194 -33.10 -19.86 -6.34
C TRP A 194 -34.62 -19.80 -6.45
N LYS A 195 -35.14 -20.12 -7.64
CA LYS A 195 -36.55 -20.47 -7.81
C LYS A 195 -36.59 -21.94 -8.16
N GLU A 196 -37.41 -22.71 -7.43
CA GLU A 196 -37.42 -24.15 -7.53
C GLU A 196 -37.65 -24.64 -8.96
N SER A 197 -36.75 -25.50 -9.44
CA SER A 197 -37.07 -26.45 -10.50
C SER A 197 -37.67 -27.70 -9.84
N GLY A 198 -38.93 -27.59 -9.41
CA GLY A 198 -39.69 -28.67 -8.79
C GLY A 198 -41.19 -28.40 -8.91
N ALA A 199 -41.95 -29.44 -9.29
CA ALA A 199 -43.37 -29.41 -9.68
C ALA A 199 -43.68 -28.69 -11.01
N ALA A 200 -44.48 -29.24 -11.94
CA ALA A 200 -45.07 -30.59 -12.00
C ALA A 200 -45.51 -30.95 -13.44
N HIS A 201 -45.66 -32.27 -13.65
CA HIS A 201 -46.39 -32.97 -14.73
C HIS A 201 -45.95 -32.76 -16.19
#